data_AF-A0A9X0D6W0-F1
#
_entry.id   AF-A0A9X0D6W0-F1
#
_cell.length_a   1.000
_cell.length_b   1.000
_cell.length_c   1.000
_cell.angle_alpha   90.00
_cell.angle_beta   90.00
_cell.angle_gamma   90.00
#
_symmetry.space_group_name_H-M   'P 1'
#
loop_
_entity.id
_entity.type
_entity.pdbx_description
1 polymer ?
#
loop_
_entity_poly.entity_id
_entity_poly.type
_entity_poly.pdbx_seq_one_letter_code
_entity_poly.pdbx_strand_id
1 'polypeptide(L)'
;MYDYITKIYTALKIDEKAKPLLSYLHVNTGHETNGKQITNMHAKLSNFFIDMVAFPDTVTVIFSHHGHTRTPFGYTEEGRRELFDPLYFMIAPDGVTERLGPQRMAALVANQKRLFILQYVHKAFIIII
;
A
#
# COMPACT_ATOMS: atom_id res chain seq x y z
N MET A 1 2.58 3.46 15.34
CA MET A 1 2.66 3.56 13.86
C MET A 1 1.73 4.65 13.38
N TYR A 2 0.42 4.55 13.61
CA TYR A 2 -0.53 5.63 13.32
C TYR A 2 -0.11 6.95 13.97
N ASP A 3 0.11 6.98 15.30
CA ASP A 3 0.52 8.19 16.02
C ASP A 3 1.76 8.90 15.42
N TYR A 4 2.69 8.13 14.85
CA TYR A 4 3.88 8.69 14.22
C TYR A 4 3.52 9.37 12.89
N ILE A 5 2.75 8.69 12.04
CA ILE A 5 2.31 9.21 10.75
C ILE A 5 1.40 10.43 10.95
N THR A 6 0.47 10.37 11.91
CA THR A 6 -0.41 11.50 12.25
C THR A 6 0.39 12.72 12.70
N LYS A 7 1.39 12.55 13.58
CA LYS A 7 2.24 13.67 14.02
C LYS A 7 2.97 14.32 12.85
N ILE A 8 3.53 13.52 11.95
CA ILE A 8 4.22 14.02 10.77
C ILE A 8 3.25 14.72 9.82
N TYR A 9 2.11 14.10 9.52
CA TYR A 9 1.09 14.68 8.65
C TYR A 9 0.62 16.04 9.18
N THR A 10 0.30 16.14 10.47
CA THR A 10 -0.11 17.38 11.11
C THR A 10 0.99 18.44 11.04
N ALA A 11 2.26 18.08 11.28
CA ALA A 11 3.37 19.01 11.17
C ALA A 11 3.54 19.55 9.75
N LEU A 12 3.41 18.70 8.73
CA LEU A 12 3.47 19.11 7.31
C LEU A 12 2.30 20.02 6.92
N LYS A 13 1.10 19.83 7.50
CA LYS A 13 -0.06 20.68 7.21
C LYS A 13 0.05 22.08 7.83
N ILE A 14 0.80 22.22 8.93
CA ILE A 14 0.98 23.50 9.63
C ILE A 14 2.06 24.36 8.95
N ASP A 15 3.08 23.74 8.36
CA ASP A 15 4.14 24.46 7.66
C ASP A 15 3.81 24.62 6.16
N GLU A 16 3.44 25.83 5.74
CA GLU A 16 3.15 26.15 4.33
C GLU A 16 4.35 25.95 3.39
N LYS A 17 5.58 25.89 3.94
CA LYS A 17 6.81 25.63 3.18
C LYS A 17 7.18 24.14 3.16
N ALA A 18 6.40 23.29 3.82
CA ALA A 18 6.62 21.86 3.84
C ALA A 18 6.62 21.30 2.40
N LYS A 19 7.63 20.49 2.10
CA LYS A 19 7.69 19.74 0.84
C LYS A 19 6.89 18.44 0.95
N PRO A 20 6.44 17.86 -0.17
CA PRO A 20 5.87 16.52 -0.18
C PRO A 20 6.79 15.51 0.51
N LEU A 21 6.20 14.62 1.30
CA LEU A 21 6.93 13.56 2.00
C LEU A 21 6.65 12.20 1.37
N LEU A 22 7.72 11.45 1.12
CA LEU A 22 7.65 10.02 0.92
C LEU A 22 8.01 9.31 2.23
N SER A 23 7.06 8.54 2.78
CA SER A 23 7.27 7.68 3.94
C SER A 23 7.20 6.22 3.52
N TYR A 24 8.16 5.41 4.00
CA TYR A 24 8.22 3.98 3.72
C TYR A 24 8.26 3.17 5.01
N LEU A 25 7.43 2.12 5.08
CA LEU A 25 7.39 1.18 6.18
C LEU A 25 7.50 -0.24 5.63
N HIS A 26 8.42 -1.02 6.20
CA HIS A 26 8.59 -2.43 5.90
C HIS A 26 8.10 -3.29 7.07
N VAL A 27 7.23 -4.25 6.79
CA VAL A 27 6.71 -5.21 7.78
C VAL A 27 7.06 -6.63 7.36
N ASN A 28 7.43 -7.49 8.32
CA ASN A 28 7.84 -8.88 8.07
C ASN A 28 6.74 -9.90 8.42
N THR A 29 5.49 -9.45 8.48
CA THR A 29 4.36 -10.21 9.05
C THR A 29 4.03 -11.50 8.29
N GLY A 30 4.22 -11.50 6.96
CA GLY A 30 3.89 -12.65 6.10
C GLY A 30 4.93 -13.78 6.13
N HIS A 31 6.03 -13.60 6.84
CA HIS A 31 7.15 -14.54 6.86
C HIS A 31 6.95 -15.66 7.91
N GLU A 32 5.77 -16.28 7.87
CA GLU A 32 5.33 -17.29 8.83
C GLU A 32 4.59 -18.45 8.15
N THR A 33 4.35 -19.53 8.90
CA THR A 33 3.75 -20.76 8.38
C THR A 33 2.27 -20.96 8.73
N ASN A 34 1.68 -20.12 9.58
CA ASN A 34 0.36 -20.40 10.19
C ASN A 34 -0.62 -19.22 10.22
N GLY A 35 -0.25 -18.05 9.69
CA GLY A 35 -1.15 -16.88 9.63
C GLY A 35 -1.45 -16.20 10.98
N LYS A 36 -0.79 -16.58 12.08
CA LYS A 36 -1.05 -16.00 13.40
C LYS A 36 -0.60 -14.55 13.48
N GLN A 37 0.51 -14.18 12.85
CA GLN A 37 0.98 -12.80 12.89
C GLN A 37 0.01 -11.85 12.18
N ILE A 38 -0.48 -12.21 10.99
CA ILE A 38 -1.47 -11.37 10.30
C ILE A 38 -2.77 -11.29 11.09
N THR A 39 -3.20 -12.40 11.70
CA THR A 39 -4.40 -12.46 12.55
C THR A 39 -4.24 -11.58 13.80
N ASN A 40 -3.10 -11.66 14.49
CA ASN A 40 -2.82 -10.83 15.67
C ASN A 40 -2.72 -9.34 15.33
N MET A 41 -2.36 -9.02 14.08
CA MET A 41 -2.27 -7.65 13.60
C MET A 41 -3.58 -7.13 12.98
N HIS A 42 -4.59 -7.98 12.81
CA HIS A 42 -5.82 -7.65 12.09
C HIS A 42 -6.43 -6.32 12.53
N ALA A 43 -6.74 -6.16 13.82
CA ALA A 43 -7.35 -4.93 14.33
C ALA A 43 -6.48 -3.68 14.10
N LYS A 44 -5.15 -3.82 14.26
CA LYS A 44 -4.20 -2.72 14.06
C LYS A 44 -4.06 -2.34 12.59
N LEU A 45 -4.08 -3.33 11.68
CA LEU A 45 -4.03 -3.10 10.24
C LEU A 45 -5.32 -2.49 9.72
N SER A 46 -6.47 -2.98 10.18
CA SER A 46 -7.78 -2.40 9.86
C SER A 46 -7.87 -0.93 10.30
N ASN A 47 -7.46 -0.63 11.53
CA ASN A 47 -7.41 0.76 12.01
C ASN A 47 -6.45 1.59 11.16
N PHE A 48 -5.25 1.08 10.85
CA PHE A 48 -4.31 1.78 9.98
C PHE A 48 -4.92 2.12 8.60
N PHE A 49 -5.72 1.23 8.00
CA PHE A 49 -6.37 1.53 6.72
C PHE A 49 -7.41 2.64 6.84
N ILE A 50 -8.24 2.61 7.89
CA ILE A 50 -9.23 3.66 8.18
C ILE A 50 -8.53 5.01 8.42
N ASP A 51 -7.47 4.97 9.22
CA ASP A 51 -6.63 6.09 9.57
C ASP A 51 -5.98 6.76 8.34
N MET A 52 -5.52 5.98 7.35
CA MET A 52 -4.95 6.54 6.12
C MET A 52 -5.99 7.27 5.25
N VAL A 53 -7.28 6.92 5.35
CA VAL A 53 -8.36 7.66 4.67
C VAL A 53 -8.55 9.05 5.27
N ALA A 54 -8.19 9.25 6.55
CA ALA A 54 -8.30 10.55 7.22
C ALA A 54 -7.26 11.59 6.77
N PHE A 55 -6.30 11.20 5.91
CA PHE A 55 -5.30 12.12 5.35
C PHE A 55 -5.65 12.48 3.89
N PRO A 56 -6.49 13.50 3.66
CA PRO A 56 -7.09 13.79 2.34
C PRO A 56 -6.08 14.04 1.21
N ASP A 57 -4.86 14.45 1.55
CA ASP A 57 -3.81 14.78 0.58
C ASP A 57 -2.76 13.65 0.40
N THR A 58 -3.02 12.44 0.91
CA THR A 58 -2.04 11.34 0.96
C THR A 58 -2.49 10.14 0.11
N VAL A 59 -1.61 9.64 -0.75
CA VAL A 59 -1.76 8.32 -1.39
C VAL A 59 -1.00 7.28 -0.58
N THR A 60 -1.68 6.22 -0.15
CA THR A 60 -1.03 5.08 0.52
C THR A 60 -1.02 3.88 -0.42
N VAL A 61 0.16 3.28 -0.61
CA VAL A 61 0.32 2.05 -1.39
C VAL A 61 0.88 0.96 -0.46
N ILE A 62 0.20 -0.18 -0.44
CA ILE A 62 0.58 -1.37 0.34
C ILE A 62 0.84 -2.48 -0.65
N PHE A 63 2.00 -3.11 -0.57
CA PHE A 63 2.35 -4.22 -1.45
C PHE A 63 3.25 -5.24 -0.77
N SER A 64 3.17 -6.49 -1.22
CA SER A 64 4.18 -7.50 -0.87
C SER A 64 5.22 -7.63 -2.00
N HIS A 65 6.45 -7.97 -1.63
CA HIS A 65 7.51 -8.18 -2.62
C HIS A 65 7.39 -9.53 -3.33
N HIS A 66 6.67 -10.49 -2.74
CA HIS A 66 6.33 -11.79 -3.31
C HIS A 66 5.05 -12.35 -2.64
N GLY A 67 4.49 -13.43 -3.21
CA GLY A 67 3.44 -14.24 -2.59
C GLY A 67 3.97 -15.18 -1.50
N HIS A 68 3.25 -16.24 -1.18
CA HIS A 68 3.58 -17.11 -0.05
C HIS A 68 4.79 -18.04 -0.32
N THR A 69 5.72 -18.17 0.65
CA THR A 69 6.95 -19.01 0.51
C THR A 69 7.19 -19.99 1.66
N ARG A 70 6.31 -20.05 2.66
CA ARG A 70 6.66 -20.58 4.00
C ARG A 70 5.98 -21.89 4.39
N THR A 71 5.05 -22.39 3.59
CA THR A 71 4.35 -23.65 3.79
C THR A 71 4.67 -24.61 2.65
N PRO A 72 4.41 -25.92 2.83
CA PRO A 72 4.59 -26.90 1.76
C PRO A 72 3.81 -26.59 0.47
N PHE A 73 2.74 -25.78 0.56
CA PHE A 73 1.97 -25.35 -0.61
C PHE A 73 2.85 -24.63 -1.64
N GLY A 74 3.87 -23.88 -1.21
CA GLY A 74 4.80 -23.19 -2.11
C GLY A 74 5.60 -24.13 -3.05
N TYR A 75 5.61 -25.44 -2.79
CA TYR A 75 6.28 -26.42 -3.64
C TYR A 75 5.37 -27.01 -4.75
N THR A 76 4.05 -26.83 -4.65
CA THR A 76 3.12 -27.27 -5.70
C THR A 76 3.23 -26.38 -6.93
N GLU A 77 2.58 -26.76 -8.04
CA GLU A 77 2.56 -25.92 -9.24
C GLU A 77 1.76 -24.64 -8.99
N GLU A 78 0.63 -24.74 -8.29
CA GLU A 78 -0.24 -23.63 -7.92
C GLU A 78 0.46 -22.66 -6.97
N GLY A 79 1.10 -23.16 -5.91
CA GLY A 79 1.82 -22.32 -4.97
C GLY A 79 3.00 -21.57 -5.60
N ARG A 80 3.66 -22.17 -6.60
CA ARG A 80 4.67 -21.46 -7.40
C ARG A 80 4.08 -20.34 -8.25
N ARG A 81 2.82 -20.45 -8.69
CA ARG A 81 2.13 -19.35 -9.38
C ARG A 81 1.75 -18.24 -8.40
N GLU A 82 1.20 -18.59 -7.24
CA GLU A 82 0.87 -17.62 -6.18
C GLU A 82 2.09 -16.86 -5.67
N LEU A 83 3.29 -17.45 -5.70
CA LEU A 83 4.54 -16.74 -5.39
C LEU A 83 4.71 -15.45 -6.22
N PHE A 84 4.23 -15.47 -7.47
CA PHE A 84 4.29 -14.35 -8.40
C PHE A 84 2.98 -13.54 -8.46
N ASP A 85 2.04 -13.80 -7.56
CA ASP A 85 0.80 -13.03 -7.37
C ASP A 85 0.79 -12.32 -6.00
N PRO A 86 1.67 -11.32 -5.79
CA PRO A 86 1.72 -10.58 -4.54
C PRO A 86 0.54 -9.62 -4.38
N LEU A 87 0.24 -9.28 -3.13
CA LEU A 87 -0.77 -8.29 -2.79
C LEU A 87 -0.33 -6.91 -3.29
N TYR A 88 -1.23 -6.19 -3.95
CA TYR A 88 -1.13 -4.75 -4.22
C TYR A 88 -2.45 -4.07 -3.86
N PHE A 89 -2.36 -3.04 -3.04
CA PHE A 89 -3.52 -2.28 -2.58
C PHE A 89 -3.16 -0.79 -2.48
N MET A 90 -4.08 0.08 -2.91
CA MET A 90 -3.90 1.54 -2.87
C MET A 90 -5.10 2.17 -2.19
N ILE A 91 -4.84 3.13 -1.29
CA ILE A 91 -5.83 4.00 -0.68
C ILE A 91 -5.66 5.39 -1.29
N ALA A 92 -6.71 5.88 -1.94
CA ALA A 92 -6.80 7.23 -2.49
C ALA A 92 -7.99 7.94 -1.81
N PRO A 93 -7.74 8.77 -0.78
CA PRO A 93 -8.77 9.55 -0.09
C PRO A 93 -9.44 10.59 -0.99
N ASP A 94 -10.58 11.13 -0.56
CA ASP A 94 -11.39 12.06 -1.37
C ASP A 94 -10.59 13.26 -1.90
N GLY A 95 -9.75 13.88 -1.07
CA GLY A 95 -8.90 14.99 -1.53
C GLY A 95 -7.90 14.60 -2.64
N VAL A 96 -7.42 13.35 -2.66
CA VAL A 96 -6.61 12.82 -3.77
C VAL A 96 -7.49 12.61 -5.00
N THR A 97 -8.66 12.01 -4.84
CA THR A 97 -9.54 11.73 -5.99
C THR A 97 -10.03 13.01 -6.67
N GLU A 98 -10.33 14.05 -5.89
CA GLU A 98 -10.67 15.39 -6.37
C GLU A 98 -9.51 16.02 -7.16
N ARG A 99 -8.28 15.99 -6.60
CA ARG A 99 -7.08 16.53 -7.26
C ARG A 99 -6.73 15.78 -8.56
N LEU A 100 -6.92 14.46 -8.59
CA LEU A 100 -6.65 13.65 -9.78
C LEU A 100 -7.74 13.81 -10.85
N GLY A 101 -8.99 14.01 -10.43
CA GLY A 101 -10.14 14.16 -11.30
C GLY A 101 -10.65 12.84 -11.89
N PRO A 102 -11.88 12.86 -12.44
CA PRO A 102 -12.61 11.64 -12.83
C PRO A 102 -11.90 10.84 -13.92
N GLN A 103 -11.24 11.49 -14.88
CA GLN A 103 -10.56 10.79 -15.97
C GLN A 103 -9.38 9.95 -15.47
N ARG A 104 -8.54 10.50 -14.58
CA ARG A 104 -7.39 9.77 -14.03
C ARG A 104 -7.85 8.66 -13.08
N MET A 105 -8.89 8.90 -12.29
CA MET A 105 -9.49 7.87 -11.44
C MET A 105 -10.09 6.72 -12.26
N ALA A 106 -10.80 7.03 -13.35
CA ALA A 106 -11.31 6.01 -14.28
C ALA A 106 -10.18 5.19 -14.92
N ALA A 107 -9.08 5.85 -15.29
CA ALA A 107 -7.89 5.17 -15.79
C ALA A 107 -7.27 4.25 -14.73
N LEU A 108 -7.15 4.69 -13.47
CA LEU A 108 -6.66 3.85 -12.37
C LEU A 108 -7.53 2.59 -12.21
N VAL A 109 -8.86 2.73 -12.19
CA VAL A 109 -9.81 1.60 -12.11
C VAL A 109 -9.66 0.66 -13.31
N ALA A 110 -9.59 1.18 -14.53
CA ALA A 110 -9.42 0.36 -15.73
C ALA A 110 -8.09 -0.42 -15.73
N ASN A 111 -7.03 0.16 -15.18
CA ASN A 111 -5.71 -0.46 -15.10
C ASN A 111 -5.61 -1.58 -14.05
N GLN A 112 -6.56 -1.72 -13.13
CA GLN A 112 -6.59 -2.84 -12.16
C GLN A 112 -6.70 -4.21 -12.84
N LYS A 113 -7.14 -4.26 -14.11
CA LYS A 113 -7.27 -5.49 -14.90
C LYS A 113 -6.02 -5.87 -15.69
N ARG A 114 -4.95 -5.08 -15.59
CA ARG A 114 -3.70 -5.33 -16.32
C ARG A 114 -2.73 -6.14 -15.46
N LEU A 115 -1.86 -6.91 -16.13
CA LEU A 115 -0.70 -7.48 -15.46
C LEU A 115 0.14 -6.36 -14.86
N PHE A 116 0.35 -6.45 -13.56
CA PHE A 116 1.04 -5.45 -12.77
C PHE A 116 2.24 -6.09 -12.09
N ILE A 117 3.40 -5.45 -12.20
CA ILE A 117 4.64 -5.88 -11.53
C ILE A 117 5.20 -4.72 -10.73
N LEU A 118 5.95 -5.02 -9.67
CA LEU A 118 6.53 -4.02 -8.77
C LEU A 118 7.38 -2.96 -9.50
N GLN A 119 7.97 -3.31 -10.64
CA GLN A 119 8.70 -2.36 -11.49
C GLN A 119 7.83 -1.17 -11.95
N TYR A 120 6.53 -1.37 -12.16
CA TYR A 120 5.60 -0.29 -12.49
C TYR A 120 5.37 0.65 -11.31
N VAL A 121 5.31 0.14 -10.07
CA VAL A 121 5.27 0.97 -8.85
C VAL A 121 6.51 1.84 -8.76
N HIS A 122 7.70 1.24 -8.95
CA HIS A 122 8.96 1.96 -8.90
C HIS A 122 9.02 3.08 -9.94
N LYS A 123 8.62 2.80 -11.19
CA LYS A 123 8.55 3.82 -12.24
C LYS A 123 7.54 4.92 -11.91
N ALA A 124 6.39 4.56 -11.33
CA ALA A 124 5.39 5.54 -10.92
C ALA A 124 5.95 6.49 -9.84
N PHE A 125 6.66 5.96 -8.84
CA PHE A 125 7.26 6.80 -7.80
C PHE A 125 8.39 7.69 -8.33
N ILE A 126 9.23 7.21 -9.26
CA ILE A 126 10.27 8.05 -9.89
C ILE A 126 9.67 9.26 -10.63
N ILE A 127 8.45 9.14 -11.16
CA ILE A 127 7.79 10.24 -11.88
C ILE A 127 7.11 11.23 -10.92
N ILE A 128 6.76 10.79 -9.70
CA ILE A 128 6.01 11.57 -8.71
C ILE A 128 6.95 12.36 -7.77
N ILE A 129 8.19 11.90 -7.58
CA ILE A 129 9.24 12.53 -6.75
C ILE A 129 10.10 13.45 -7.60
#